data_AF-A0A090SD67-F1
#
_entry.id   AF-A0A090SD67-F1
#
_cell.length_a   1.000
_cell.length_b   1.000
_cell.length_c   1.000
_cell.angle_alpha   90.00
_cell.angle_beta   90.00
_cell.angle_gamma   90.00
#
_symmetry.space_group_name_H-M   'P 1'
#
loop_
_entity.id
_entity.type
_entity.pdbx_description
1 polymer ?
#
loop_
_entity_poly.entity_id
_entity_poly.type
_entity_poly.pdbx_seq_one_letter_code
_entity_poly.pdbx_strand_id
1 'polypeptide(L)'
;MMLDRSGNYKVGGNNTAVDTIISLSGAQNPASELIDGYKTMNAETMITMQPDYILISQRAWDSLGSKDKVLSAIPLLKNSPAGKSKNIIVIPSGALLVDLT
;
A
#
# COMPACT_ATOMS: atom_id res chain seq x y z
N MET A 1 -0.37 -0.84 -1.20
CA MET A 1 -0.42 -2.30 -1.34
C MET A 1 -0.83 -2.68 -2.75
N MET A 2 -0.09 -3.58 -3.38
CA MET A 2 -0.38 -4.12 -4.71
C MET A 2 -0.36 -5.65 -4.69
N LEU A 3 -1.06 -6.28 -5.63
CA LEU A 3 -1.01 -7.72 -5.86
C LEU A 3 -0.16 -8.00 -7.11
N ASP A 4 0.95 -8.71 -6.95
CA ASP A 4 1.80 -9.09 -8.08
C ASP A 4 1.20 -10.27 -8.89
N ARG A 5 1.87 -10.65 -9.98
CA ARG A 5 1.40 -11.74 -10.86
C ARG A 5 1.45 -13.12 -10.20
N SER A 6 2.23 -13.28 -9.14
CA SER A 6 2.40 -14.52 -8.39
C SER A 6 1.46 -14.60 -7.18
N GLY A 7 0.57 -13.62 -7.01
CA GLY A 7 -0.40 -13.58 -5.91
C GLY A 7 0.17 -13.04 -4.59
N ASN A 8 1.36 -12.42 -4.61
CA ASN A 8 1.95 -11.85 -3.40
C ASN A 8 1.61 -10.37 -3.26
N TYR A 9 1.36 -9.96 -2.01
CA TYR A 9 1.18 -8.55 -1.68
C TYR A 9 2.51 -7.82 -1.57
N LYS A 10 2.61 -6.69 -2.28
CA LYS A 10 3.78 -5.80 -2.31
C LYS A 10 3.45 -4.42 -1.74
N VAL A 11 4.46 -3.78 -1.18
CA VAL A 11 4.46 -2.37 -0.76
C VAL A 11 5.36 -1.60 -1.71
N GLY A 12 4.92 -0.42 -2.14
CA GLY A 12 5.75 0.49 -2.93
C GLY A 12 6.43 1.49 -2.00
N GLY A 13 7.75 1.46 -1.97
CA GLY A 13 8.57 2.48 -1.30
C GLY A 13 9.06 3.53 -2.29
N ASN A 14 10.25 4.08 -2.06
CA ASN A 14 10.87 5.09 -2.91
C ASN A 14 11.00 4.59 -4.35
N ASN A 15 11.10 5.52 -5.30
CA ASN A 15 11.24 5.21 -6.72
C ASN A 15 10.09 4.33 -7.27
N THR A 16 8.86 4.56 -6.78
CA THR A 16 7.67 3.91 -7.32
C THR A 16 6.62 4.91 -7.74
N ALA A 17 5.78 4.55 -8.73
CA ALA A 17 4.66 5.38 -9.15
C ALA A 17 3.71 5.72 -7.97
N VAL A 18 3.49 4.78 -7.04
CA VAL A 18 2.65 5.03 -5.87
C VAL A 18 3.29 6.06 -4.91
N ASP A 19 4.62 6.06 -4.78
CA ASP A 19 5.35 7.05 -3.99
C ASP A 19 5.22 8.45 -4.59
N THR A 20 5.39 8.57 -5.91
CA THR A 20 5.16 9.83 -6.63
C THR A 20 3.72 10.35 -6.43
N ILE A 21 2.72 9.49 -6.54
CA ILE A 21 1.31 9.87 -6.35
C ILE A 21 1.05 10.35 -4.90
N ILE A 22 1.58 9.63 -3.91
CA ILE A 22 1.44 10.01 -2.50
C ILE A 22 2.10 11.38 -2.27
N SER A 23 3.32 11.57 -2.76
CA SER A 23 4.06 12.84 -2.63
C SER A 23 3.32 14.00 -3.31
N LEU A 24 2.82 13.81 -4.53
CA LEU A 24 2.05 14.83 -5.26
C LEU A 24 0.73 15.21 -4.59
N SER A 25 0.15 14.31 -3.78
CA SER A 25 -1.03 14.62 -2.96
C SER A 25 -0.72 15.46 -1.72
N GLY A 26 0.56 15.73 -1.44
CA GLY A 26 1.03 16.38 -0.22
C GLY A 26 1.11 15.45 1.00
N ALA A 27 0.84 14.15 0.80
CA ALA A 27 0.99 13.15 1.84
C ALA A 27 2.42 12.58 1.87
N GLN A 28 2.78 11.96 2.99
CA GLN A 28 4.06 11.27 3.15
C GLN A 28 3.87 9.77 2.94
N ASN A 29 4.78 9.15 2.18
CA ASN A 29 4.85 7.70 2.06
C ASN A 29 5.83 7.16 3.11
N PRO A 30 5.38 6.57 4.22
CA PRO A 30 6.29 6.08 5.25
C PRO A 30 7.14 4.89 4.78
N ALA A 31 6.76 4.24 3.66
CA ALA A 31 7.57 3.19 3.05
C ALA A 31 8.78 3.75 2.28
N SER A 32 8.75 5.02 1.87
CA SER A 32 9.81 5.62 1.03
C SER A 32 11.17 5.65 1.72
N GLU A 33 11.21 5.84 3.03
CA GLU A 33 12.46 5.89 3.80
C GLU A 33 13.08 4.50 4.04
N LEU A 34 12.28 3.44 3.92
CA LEU A 34 12.66 2.07 4.34
C LEU A 34 12.78 1.09 3.17
N ILE A 35 12.11 1.38 2.06
CA ILE A 35 11.93 0.46 0.94
C ILE A 35 12.28 1.20 -0.35
N ASP A 36 13.11 0.59 -1.18
CA ASP A 36 13.33 1.00 -2.56
C ASP A 36 12.55 0.08 -3.50
N GLY A 37 11.77 0.67 -4.42
CA GLY A 37 10.92 -0.05 -5.35
C GLY A 37 9.75 -0.79 -4.69
N TYR A 38 9.28 -1.86 -5.34
CA TYR A 38 8.21 -2.71 -4.83
C TYR A 38 8.77 -3.94 -4.11
N LYS A 39 8.52 -4.06 -2.80
CA LYS A 39 9.00 -5.18 -1.99
C LYS A 39 7.87 -5.94 -1.30
N THR A 40 8.14 -7.21 -0.99
CA THR A 40 7.24 -8.00 -0.14
C THR A 40 7.24 -7.39 1.25
N MET A 41 6.06 -7.26 1.83
CA MET A 41 5.89 -6.70 3.17
C MET A 41 6.50 -7.63 4.23
N ASN A 42 7.26 -7.08 5.18
CA ASN A 42 7.73 -7.80 6.37
C ASN A 42 7.24 -7.11 7.65
N ALA A 43 7.29 -7.81 8.78
CA ALA A 43 6.72 -7.31 10.04
C ALA A 43 7.46 -6.10 10.61
N GLU A 44 8.78 -6.09 10.51
CA GLU A 44 9.64 -5.05 11.09
C GLU A 44 9.36 -3.68 10.46
N THR A 45 9.32 -3.61 9.13
CA THR A 45 9.07 -2.34 8.42
C THR A 45 7.64 -1.84 8.64
N MET A 46 6.68 -2.72 8.86
CA MET A 46 5.27 -2.34 9.06
C MET A 46 4.97 -1.72 10.43
N ILE A 47 5.66 -2.18 11.47
CA ILE A 47 5.44 -1.68 12.83
C ILE A 47 5.86 -0.21 12.93
N THR A 48 6.95 0.17 12.26
CA THR A 48 7.48 1.54 12.30
C THR A 48 6.68 2.53 11.45
N MET A 49 6.12 2.09 10.32
CA MET A 49 5.45 2.98 9.37
C MET A 49 4.16 3.65 9.88
N GLN A 50 3.41 3.01 10.80
CA GLN A 50 2.16 3.50 11.39
C GLN A 50 1.27 4.37 10.45
N PRO A 51 0.86 3.88 9.28
CA PRO A 51 0.16 4.72 8.30
C PRO A 51 -1.25 5.13 8.76
N ASP A 52 -1.67 6.34 8.39
CA ASP A 52 -3.04 6.86 8.56
C ASP A 52 -4.03 6.39 7.49
N TYR A 53 -3.51 6.08 6.29
CA TYR A 53 -4.27 5.56 5.17
C TYR A 53 -3.54 4.38 4.51
N ILE A 54 -4.31 3.38 4.08
CA ILE A 54 -3.82 2.26 3.27
C ILE A 54 -4.34 2.46 1.85
N LEU A 55 -3.42 2.70 0.93
CA LEU A 55 -3.73 2.69 -0.50
C LEU A 55 -3.64 1.25 -1.02
N ILE A 56 -4.67 0.77 -1.72
CA ILE A 56 -4.72 -0.57 -2.31
C ILE A 56 -5.03 -0.49 -3.79
N SER A 57 -4.27 -1.20 -4.63
CA SER A 57 -4.60 -1.28 -6.07
C SER A 57 -5.95 -1.94 -6.30
N GLN A 58 -6.70 -1.51 -7.32
CA GLN A 58 -7.97 -2.12 -7.73
C GLN A 58 -7.88 -3.65 -7.82
N ARG A 59 -6.83 -4.19 -8.44
CA ARG A 59 -6.61 -5.64 -8.56
C ARG A 59 -6.57 -6.38 -7.21
N ALA A 60 -5.85 -5.81 -6.24
CA ALA A 60 -5.77 -6.38 -4.89
C ALA A 60 -7.10 -6.24 -4.16
N TRP A 61 -7.80 -5.13 -4.37
CA TRP A 61 -9.15 -4.93 -3.85
C TRP A 61 -10.13 -5.96 -4.41
N ASP A 62 -10.14 -6.19 -5.72
CA ASP A 62 -11.04 -7.16 -6.36
C ASP A 62 -10.79 -8.60 -5.87
N SER A 63 -9.53 -8.94 -5.57
CA SER A 63 -9.17 -10.24 -4.99
C SER A 63 -9.66 -10.42 -3.54
N LEU A 64 -9.81 -9.33 -2.78
CA LEU A 64 -10.15 -9.38 -1.36
C LEU A 64 -11.63 -9.05 -1.11
N GLY A 65 -12.17 -8.02 -1.76
CA GLY A 65 -13.59 -7.69 -1.78
C GLY A 65 -14.13 -6.99 -0.53
N SER A 66 -13.33 -6.80 0.52
CA SER A 66 -13.74 -6.00 1.68
C SER A 66 -12.56 -5.45 2.48
N LYS A 67 -12.79 -4.36 3.21
CA LYS A 67 -11.80 -3.76 4.12
C LYS A 67 -11.34 -4.77 5.19
N ASP A 68 -12.25 -5.57 5.74
CA ASP A 68 -11.91 -6.57 6.76
C ASP A 68 -11.04 -7.71 6.20
N LYS A 69 -11.25 -8.08 4.94
CA LYS A 69 -10.39 -9.06 4.26
C LYS A 69 -9.01 -8.46 3.94
N VAL A 70 -8.92 -7.17 3.58
CA VAL A 70 -7.63 -6.46 3.46
C VAL A 70 -6.84 -6.49 4.76
N LEU A 71 -7.48 -6.13 5.87
CA LEU A 71 -6.85 -6.15 7.19
C LEU A 71 -6.52 -7.57 7.67
N SER A 72 -7.25 -8.58 7.22
CA SER A 72 -6.98 -9.98 7.55
C SER A 72 -5.88 -10.60 6.69
N ALA A 73 -5.73 -10.15 5.44
CA ALA A 73 -4.60 -10.55 4.58
C ALA A 73 -3.26 -10.07 5.15
N ILE A 74 -3.26 -8.92 5.81
CA ILE A 74 -2.09 -8.37 6.49
C ILE A 74 -2.46 -7.94 7.91
N PRO A 75 -2.41 -8.87 8.88
CA PRO A 75 -2.81 -8.61 10.26
C PRO A 75 -2.05 -7.45 10.92
N LEU A 76 -0.82 -7.19 10.50
CA LEU A 76 0.02 -6.09 10.99
C LEU A 76 -0.63 -4.71 10.77
N LEU A 77 -1.43 -4.56 9.71
CA LEU A 77 -2.16 -3.32 9.44
C LEU A 77 -3.27 -3.05 10.46
N LYS A 78 -3.82 -4.07 11.12
CA LYS A 78 -4.92 -3.89 12.10
C LYS A 78 -4.54 -2.96 13.24
N ASN A 79 -3.25 -2.92 13.59
CA ASN A 79 -2.75 -2.14 14.72
C ASN A 79 -2.37 -0.70 14.36
N SER A 80 -2.25 -0.37 13.07
CA SER A 80 -1.95 1.01 12.64
C SER A 80 -3.17 1.93 12.78
N PRO A 81 -2.98 3.26 12.76
CA PRO A 81 -4.09 4.21 12.70
C PRO A 81 -5.06 3.91 11.54
N ALA A 82 -4.54 3.60 10.35
CA ALA A 82 -5.35 3.22 9.20
C ALA A 82 -6.20 1.96 9.43
N GLY A 83 -5.65 0.94 10.09
CA GLY A 83 -6.38 -0.30 10.37
C GLY A 83 -7.49 -0.10 11.38
N LYS A 84 -7.23 0.67 12.44
CA LYS A 84 -8.22 1.00 13.47
C LYS A 84 -9.39 1.80 12.90
N SER A 85 -9.09 2.79 12.07
CA SER A 85 -10.10 3.66 11.44
C SER A 85 -10.70 3.08 10.15
N LYS A 86 -10.20 1.92 9.67
CA LYS A 86 -10.55 1.34 8.36
C LYS A 86 -10.41 2.33 7.19
N ASN A 87 -9.37 3.15 7.26
CA ASN A 87 -8.99 4.13 6.24
C ASN A 87 -8.26 3.43 5.08
N ILE A 88 -9.04 2.81 4.20
CA ILE A 88 -8.54 2.07 3.05
C ILE A 88 -9.10 2.72 1.78
N ILE A 89 -8.19 3.14 0.90
CA ILE A 89 -8.48 3.84 -0.35
C ILE A 89 -8.10 2.92 -1.51
N VAL A 90 -9.04 2.68 -2.42
CA VAL A 90 -8.78 1.91 -3.63
C VAL A 90 -8.24 2.84 -4.72
N ILE A 91 -7.07 2.52 -5.26
CA ILE A 91 -6.50 3.21 -6.41
C ILE A 91 -6.92 2.49 -7.69
N PRO A 92 -7.60 3.19 -8.64
CA PRO A 92 -7.89 2.65 -9.96
C PRO A 92 -6.62 2.25 -10.70
N SER A 93 -6.64 1.12 -11.42
CA SER A 93 -5.46 0.61 -12.13
C SER A 93 -4.82 1.62 -13.08
N GLY A 94 -5.62 2.50 -13.70
CA GLY A 94 -5.13 3.55 -14.61
C GLY A 94 -4.32 4.65 -13.93
N ALA A 95 -4.49 4.87 -12.63
CA ALA A 95 -3.74 5.89 -11.90
C ALA A 95 -2.30 5.47 -11.58
N LEU A 96 -1.99 4.16 -11.61
CA LEU A 96 -0.65 3.63 -11.37
C LEU A 96 0.17 3.45 -12.67
N LEU A 97 -0.41 3.82 -13.82
CA LEU A 97 0.27 3.86 -15.12
C LEU A 97 0.96 5.21 -15.28
N VAL A 98 1.93 5.50 -14.41
CA VAL A 98 2.81 6.65 -14.62
C VAL A 98 4.01 6.12 -15.38
N ASP A 99 4.08 6.41 -16.69
CA ASP A 99 5.29 6.21 -17.48
C ASP A 99 6.35 7.17 -16.90
N LEU A 100 7.28 6.61 -16.14
CA LEU A 100 8.53 7.28 -15.82
C LEU A 100 9.46 7.02 -17.01
N THR A 101 9.31 7.84 -18.06
CA THR A 101 10.31 7.96 -19.14
C THR A 101 11.63 8.45 -18.59
#